data_AF-A0A1G0H3F6-F1
#
_entry.id   AF-A0A1G0H3F6-F1
#
_cell.length_a   1.000
_cell.length_b   1.000
_cell.length_c   1.000
_cell.angle_alpha   90.00
_cell.angle_beta   90.00
_cell.angle_gamma   90.00
#
_symmetry.space_group_name_H-M   'P 1'
#
loop_
_entity.id
_entity.type
_entity.pdbx_description
1 polymer ?
#
loop_
_entity_poly.entity_id
_entity_poly.type
_entity_poly.pdbx_seq_one_letter_code
_entity_poly.pdbx_strand_id
1 'polypeptide(L)'
;MRIIFCLIHSAALFIRAALFLAAILAVILDNTPFAHHYEAFFHMPVGISFSGLTWQHLLMPVPIGIALGLFLGKQIGIWGSTIIAVRCGVATLPKAVTGLNLYGMSLVAGVGFTMSLFIGTLVFDTVASFAPYVRAK
;
A
#
# COMPACT_ATOMS: atom_id res chain seq x y z
N MET A 1 21.67 12.29 12.12
CA MET A 1 21.91 10.83 12.06
C MET A 1 21.30 10.03 13.21
N ARG A 2 21.49 10.40 14.50
CA ARG A 2 20.96 9.61 15.64
C ARG A 2 19.41 9.52 15.69
N ILE A 3 18.70 10.58 15.30
CA ILE A 3 17.23 10.63 15.34
C ILE A 3 16.61 9.70 14.29
N ILE A 4 17.08 9.72 13.04
CA ILE A 4 16.57 8.82 11.98
C ILE A 4 16.83 7.35 12.32
N PHE A 5 18.03 7.03 12.83
CA PHE A 5 18.35 5.66 13.21
C PHE A 5 17.51 5.19 14.41
N CYS A 6 17.24 6.08 15.36
CA CYS A 6 16.31 5.84 16.48
C CYS A 6 14.87 5.66 15.99
N LEU A 7 14.42 6.42 14.98
CA LEU A 7 13.09 6.33 14.40
C LEU A 7 12.90 5.01 13.62
N ILE A 8 13.86 4.62 12.80
CA ILE A 8 13.84 3.34 12.08
C ILE A 8 13.94 2.15 13.03
N HIS A 9 14.79 2.23 14.06
CA HIS A 9 14.87 1.18 15.06
C HIS A 9 13.58 1.06 15.88
N SER A 10 13.01 2.19 16.31
CA SER A 10 11.72 2.24 17.01
C SER A 10 10.57 1.72 16.13
N ALA A 11 10.54 2.10 14.85
CA ALA A 11 9.52 1.63 13.91
C ALA A 11 9.65 0.13 13.63
N ALA A 12 10.86 -0.39 13.44
CA ALA A 12 11.09 -1.82 13.23
C ALA A 12 10.75 -2.65 14.48
N LEU A 13 11.07 -2.13 15.67
CA LEU A 13 10.68 -2.76 16.93
C LEU A 13 9.17 -2.77 17.11
N PHE A 14 8.50 -1.66 16.77
CA PHE A 14 7.05 -1.56 16.79
C PHE A 14 6.38 -2.56 15.83
N ILE A 15 6.89 -2.68 14.60
CA ILE A 15 6.37 -3.64 13.61
C ILE A 15 6.54 -5.08 14.09
N ARG A 16 7.70 -5.44 14.66
CA ARG A 16 7.95 -6.79 15.20
C ARG A 16 7.05 -7.09 16.40
N ALA A 17 6.89 -6.14 17.31
CA ALA A 17 6.00 -6.27 18.46
C ALA A 17 4.53 -6.38 18.01
N ALA A 18 4.09 -5.58 17.05
CA ALA A 18 2.75 -5.62 16.49
C ALA A 18 2.47 -6.95 15.79
N LEU A 19 3.42 -7.47 15.00
CA LEU A 19 3.28 -8.78 14.35
C LEU A 19 3.22 -9.92 15.37
N PHE A 20 4.05 -9.87 16.41
CA PHE A 20 4.02 -10.87 17.48
C PHE A 20 2.70 -10.84 18.26
N LEU A 21 2.21 -9.64 18.59
CA LEU A 21 0.91 -9.47 19.24
C LEU A 21 -0.24 -9.95 18.35
N ALA A 22 -0.20 -9.61 17.05
CA ALA A 22 -1.20 -10.06 16.08
C ALA A 22 -1.21 -11.59 15.93
N ALA A 23 -0.03 -12.23 15.92
CA ALA A 23 0.07 -13.69 15.89
C ALA A 23 -0.52 -14.33 17.15
N ILE A 24 -0.23 -13.78 18.34
CA ILE A 24 -0.83 -14.25 19.60
C ILE A 24 -2.35 -14.07 19.56
N LEU A 25 -2.83 -12.91 19.11
CA LEU A 25 -4.25 -12.62 19.01
C LEU A 25 -4.96 -13.59 18.04
N ALA A 26 -4.34 -13.90 16.90
CA ALA A 26 -4.86 -14.87 15.95
C ALA A 26 -4.99 -16.28 16.57
N VAL A 27 -3.94 -16.77 17.25
CA VAL A 27 -3.97 -18.08 17.92
C VAL A 27 -5.03 -18.14 19.03
N ILE A 28 -5.22 -17.03 19.76
CA ILE A 28 -6.26 -16.91 20.77
C ILE A 28 -7.64 -16.95 20.10
N LEU A 29 -7.85 -16.21 19.01
CA LEU A 29 -9.12 -16.17 18.29
C LEU A 29 -9.50 -17.55 17.72
N ASP A 30 -8.53 -18.31 17.20
CA ASP A 30 -8.74 -19.68 16.68
C ASP A 30 -9.16 -20.68 17.78
N ASN A 31 -8.75 -20.45 19.04
CA ASN A 31 -9.13 -21.31 20.18
C ASN A 31 -10.35 -20.79 20.96
N THR A 32 -10.98 -19.69 20.53
CA THR A 32 -12.16 -19.14 21.21
C THR A 32 -13.45 -19.52 20.49
N PRO A 33 -14.61 -19.56 21.19
CA PRO A 33 -15.91 -19.80 20.57
C PRO A 33 -16.31 -18.75 19.50
N PHE A 34 -15.53 -17.67 19.34
CA PHE A 34 -15.71 -16.66 18.30
C PHE A 34 -15.04 -17.02 16.95
N ALA A 35 -14.31 -18.14 16.86
CA ALA A 35 -13.65 -18.60 15.63
C ALA A 35 -14.61 -18.62 14.42
N HIS A 36 -15.86 -19.04 14.60
CA HIS A 36 -16.85 -19.06 13.53
C HIS A 36 -17.13 -17.69 12.88
N HIS A 37 -17.06 -16.60 13.64
CA HIS A 37 -17.27 -15.25 13.11
C HIS A 37 -16.04 -14.76 12.34
N TYR A 38 -14.85 -15.12 12.81
CA TYR A 38 -13.59 -14.81 12.14
C TYR A 38 -13.47 -15.56 10.80
N GLU A 39 -13.75 -16.87 10.80
CA GLU A 39 -13.78 -17.71 9.60
C GLU A 39 -14.81 -17.21 8.58
N ALA A 40 -16.01 -16.84 9.02
CA ALA A 40 -17.02 -16.26 8.15
C ALA A 40 -16.57 -14.95 7.48
N PHE A 41 -15.83 -14.11 8.20
CA PHE A 41 -15.25 -12.89 7.64
C PHE A 41 -14.12 -13.19 6.65
N PHE A 42 -13.23 -14.14 6.98
CA PHE A 42 -12.10 -14.51 6.12
C PHE A 42 -12.53 -15.17 4.81
N HIS A 43 -13.61 -15.95 4.87
CA HIS A 43 -14.23 -16.59 3.71
C HIS A 43 -15.26 -15.70 2.99
N MET A 44 -15.42 -14.44 3.41
CA MET A 44 -16.33 -13.52 2.74
C MET A 44 -15.84 -13.27 1.30
N PRO A 45 -16.67 -13.53 0.27
CA PRO A 45 -16.27 -13.33 -1.11
C PRO A 45 -16.11 -11.83 -1.39
N VAL A 46 -14.87 -11.36 -1.43
CA VAL A 46 -14.52 -10.03 -1.94
C VAL A 46 -14.44 -10.13 -3.47
N GLY A 47 -15.60 -10.07 -4.10
CA GLY A 47 -15.73 -10.15 -5.55
C GLY A 47 -15.63 -8.78 -6.21
N ILE A 48 -14.67 -8.63 -7.12
CA ILE A 48 -14.70 -7.54 -8.10
C ILE A 48 -15.48 -8.07 -9.30
N SER A 49 -16.65 -7.50 -9.57
CA SER A 49 -17.48 -7.92 -10.71
C SER A 49 -16.82 -7.49 -12.03
N PHE A 50 -16.24 -8.45 -12.75
CA PHE A 50 -15.71 -8.23 -14.10
C PHE A 50 -16.79 -8.29 -15.20
N SER A 51 -18.03 -8.62 -14.82
CA SER A 51 -19.19 -8.65 -15.72
C SER A 51 -19.42 -7.27 -16.34
N GLY A 52 -19.22 -7.15 -17.66
CA GLY A 52 -19.37 -5.89 -18.42
C GLY A 52 -18.05 -5.13 -18.67
N LEU A 53 -16.91 -5.62 -18.21
CA LEU A 53 -15.59 -5.05 -18.56
C LEU A 53 -15.16 -5.53 -19.95
N THR A 54 -15.54 -4.77 -20.97
CA THR A 54 -15.01 -4.94 -22.32
C THR A 54 -13.56 -4.45 -22.39
N TRP A 55 -12.72 -5.07 -23.23
CA TRP A 55 -11.34 -4.62 -23.46
C TRP A 55 -11.21 -3.12 -23.76
N GLN A 56 -12.23 -2.54 -24.39
CA GLN A 56 -12.28 -1.09 -24.66
C GLN A 56 -12.36 -0.23 -23.39
N HIS A 57 -13.01 -0.70 -22.32
CA HIS A 57 -13.09 0.02 -21.04
C HIS A 57 -11.76 0.00 -20.29
N LEU A 58 -10.99 -1.08 -20.40
CA LEU A 58 -9.64 -1.17 -19.82
C LEU A 58 -8.63 -0.31 -20.58
N LEU A 59 -8.84 -0.13 -21.89
CA LEU A 59 -8.00 0.72 -22.75
C LEU A 59 -8.34 2.20 -22.66
N MET A 60 -9.31 2.60 -21.84
CA MET A 60 -9.60 4.01 -21.61
C MET A 60 -8.39 4.70 -20.94
N PRO A 61 -8.14 5.98 -21.24
CA PRO A 61 -6.99 6.72 -20.69
C PRO A 61 -6.96 6.76 -19.15
N VAL A 62 -8.14 6.74 -18.51
CA VAL A 62 -8.27 6.88 -17.06
C VAL A 62 -7.82 5.62 -16.31
N PRO A 63 -8.34 4.40 -16.58
CA PRO A 63 -7.85 3.17 -15.95
C PRO A 63 -6.35 2.91 -16.17
N ILE A 64 -5.85 3.13 -17.38
CA ILE A 64 -4.42 2.99 -17.70
C ILE A 64 -3.58 4.02 -16.94
N GLY A 65 -4.04 5.27 -16.86
CA GLY A 65 -3.36 6.32 -16.10
C GLY A 65 -3.28 5.99 -14.61
N ILE A 66 -4.35 5.45 -14.02
CA ILE A 66 -4.37 5.04 -12.61
C ILE A 66 -3.45 3.82 -12.40
N ALA A 67 -3.53 2.82 -13.28
CA ALA A 67 -2.70 1.61 -13.18
C ALA A 67 -1.21 1.94 -13.29
N LEU A 68 -0.81 2.73 -14.30
CA LEU A 68 0.56 3.16 -14.48
C LEU A 68 1.01 4.13 -13.38
N GLY A 69 0.16 5.04 -12.94
CA GLY A 69 0.44 5.97 -11.85
C GLY A 69 0.68 5.27 -10.51
N LEU A 70 -0.13 4.25 -10.18
CA LEU A 70 0.05 3.45 -8.98
C LEU A 70 1.27 2.54 -9.07
N PHE A 71 1.49 1.90 -10.22
CA PHE A 71 2.59 0.96 -10.41
C PHE A 71 3.95 1.66 -10.54
N LEU A 72 4.05 2.73 -11.32
CA LEU A 72 5.32 3.45 -11.50
C LEU A 72 5.55 4.46 -10.38
N GLY A 73 4.50 5.13 -9.90
CA GLY A 73 4.61 6.15 -8.86
C GLY A 73 5.13 5.60 -7.53
N LYS A 74 4.66 4.44 -7.08
CA LYS A 74 5.16 3.82 -5.83
C LYS A 74 6.59 3.32 -6.00
N GLN A 75 6.91 2.70 -7.12
CA GLN A 75 8.24 2.12 -7.36
C GLN A 75 9.29 3.22 -7.45
N ILE A 76 9.03 4.25 -8.25
CA ILE A 76 9.93 5.41 -8.40
C ILE A 76 9.96 6.23 -7.11
N GLY A 77 8.83 6.38 -6.42
CA GLY A 77 8.75 7.11 -5.15
C GLY A 77 9.60 6.47 -4.05
N ILE A 78 9.51 5.15 -3.88
CA ILE A 78 10.24 4.43 -2.82
C ILE A 78 11.72 4.32 -3.17
N TRP A 79 12.04 3.90 -4.40
CA TRP A 79 13.44 3.76 -4.83
C TRP A 79 14.15 5.12 -4.89
N GLY A 80 13.48 6.13 -5.46
CA GLY A 80 14.00 7.49 -5.57
C GLY A 80 14.18 8.18 -4.23
N SER A 81 13.17 8.12 -3.34
CA SER A 81 13.29 8.70 -2.00
C SER A 81 14.40 8.02 -1.19
N THR A 82 14.59 6.71 -1.34
CA THR A 82 15.68 5.99 -0.65
C THR A 82 17.04 6.44 -1.14
N ILE A 83 17.25 6.57 -2.46
CA ILE A 83 18.52 7.05 -3.01
C ILE A 83 18.81 8.50 -2.58
N ILE A 84 17.80 9.36 -2.59
CA ILE A 84 17.93 10.75 -2.14
C ILE A 84 18.30 10.78 -0.65
N ALA A 85 17.61 10.01 0.20
CA ALA A 85 17.89 9.94 1.64
C ALA A 85 19.31 9.46 1.95
N VAL A 86 19.84 8.53 1.13
CA VAL A 86 21.21 8.02 1.24
C VAL A 86 22.22 9.07 0.79
N ARG A 87 21.97 9.74 -0.34
CA ARG A 87 22.87 10.79 -0.85
C ARG A 87 22.91 12.03 0.03
N CYS A 88 21.81 12.38 0.68
CA CYS A 88 21.76 13.47 1.66
C CYS A 88 22.38 13.11 3.02
N GLY A 89 22.92 11.89 3.19
CA GLY A 89 23.53 11.45 4.45
C GLY A 89 22.53 11.27 5.60
N VAL A 90 21.22 11.25 5.30
CA VAL A 90 20.15 11.14 6.28
C VAL A 90 20.00 9.68 6.72
N ALA A 91 20.17 8.72 5.81
CA ALA A 91 20.07 7.29 6.05
C ALA A 91 21.31 6.53 5.54
N THR A 92 21.74 5.52 6.30
CA THR A 92 22.82 4.61 5.89
C THR A 92 22.23 3.28 5.47
N LEU A 93 22.53 2.80 4.25
CA LEU A 93 22.17 1.44 3.87
C LEU A 93 23.04 0.45 4.64
N PRO A 94 22.47 -0.62 5.23
CA PRO A 94 23.25 -1.70 5.82
C PRO A 94 24.13 -2.36 4.74
N LYS A 95 25.36 -2.73 5.08
CA LYS A 95 26.36 -3.31 4.14
C LYS A 95 25.88 -4.57 3.39
N ALA A 96 24.82 -5.23 3.86
CA ALA A 96 24.23 -6.44 3.29
C ALA A 96 23.08 -6.17 2.29
N VAL A 97 22.67 -4.91 2.08
CA VAL A 97 21.55 -4.57 1.20
C VAL A 97 22.08 -4.17 -0.18
N THR A 98 21.83 -5.02 -1.18
CA THR A 98 22.07 -4.73 -2.60
C THR A 98 20.92 -3.92 -3.20
N GLY A 99 21.19 -3.22 -4.31
CA GLY A 99 20.15 -2.49 -5.05
C GLY A 99 18.97 -3.36 -5.50
N LEU A 100 19.21 -4.67 -5.70
CA LEU A 100 18.18 -5.65 -6.01
C LEU A 100 17.21 -5.89 -4.84
N ASN A 101 17.74 -5.95 -3.61
CA ASN A 101 16.91 -6.08 -2.40
C ASN A 101 16.06 -4.83 -2.17
N LEU A 102 16.60 -3.64 -2.49
CA LEU A 102 15.86 -2.39 -2.43
C LEU A 102 14.71 -2.36 -3.45
N TYR A 103 14.98 -2.83 -4.67
CA TYR A 103 13.95 -2.95 -5.70
C TYR A 103 12.86 -3.97 -5.30
N GLY A 104 13.25 -5.13 -4.73
CA GLY A 104 12.31 -6.11 -4.19
C GLY A 104 11.42 -5.54 -3.09
N MET A 105 11.98 -4.76 -2.16
CA MET A 105 11.19 -4.06 -1.14
C MET A 105 10.24 -3.01 -1.73
N SER A 106 10.66 -2.30 -2.79
CA SER A 106 9.79 -1.34 -3.48
C SER A 106 8.60 -2.01 -4.18
N LEU A 107 8.79 -3.21 -4.73
CA LEU A 107 7.71 -4.00 -5.33
C LEU A 107 6.71 -4.48 -4.28
N VAL A 108 7.18 -5.00 -3.14
CA VAL A 108 6.31 -5.46 -2.04
C VAL A 108 5.53 -4.30 -1.41
N ALA A 109 6.19 -3.16 -1.22
CA ALA A 109 5.54 -1.93 -0.76
C ALA A 109 4.55 -1.36 -1.80
N GLY A 110 4.72 -1.70 -3.08
CA GLY A 110 3.80 -1.39 -4.17
C GLY A 110 2.44 -2.08 -4.05
N VAL A 111 2.34 -3.20 -3.32
CA VAL A 111 1.10 -4.00 -3.14
C VAL A 111 0.08 -3.32 -2.20
N GLY A 112 0.32 -2.08 -1.75
CA GLY A 112 -0.59 -1.25 -0.93
C GLY A 112 -1.88 -0.81 -1.63
N PHE A 113 -2.49 -1.70 -2.41
CA PHE A 113 -3.72 -1.55 -3.18
C PHE A 113 -4.90 -1.07 -2.32
N THR A 114 -5.01 -1.56 -1.08
CA THR A 114 -6.11 -1.22 -0.17
C THR A 114 -6.13 0.26 0.25
N MET A 115 -4.99 0.85 0.63
CA MET A 115 -4.93 2.29 0.94
C MET A 115 -5.03 3.16 -0.32
N SER A 116 -4.54 2.67 -1.46
CA SER A 116 -4.67 3.38 -2.73
C SER A 116 -6.11 3.37 -3.28
N LEU A 117 -6.87 2.28 -3.10
CA LEU A 117 -8.30 2.27 -3.41
C LEU A 117 -9.09 3.18 -2.47
N PHE A 118 -8.76 3.19 -1.18
CA PHE A 118 -9.38 4.10 -0.22
C PHE A 118 -9.16 5.58 -0.57
N ILE A 119 -7.94 5.95 -0.96
CA ILE A 119 -7.65 7.30 -1.47
C ILE A 119 -8.37 7.55 -2.80
N GLY A 120 -8.43 6.54 -3.68
CA GLY A 120 -9.18 6.61 -4.93
C GLY A 120 -10.66 6.93 -4.68
N THR A 121 -11.33 6.24 -3.77
CA THR A 121 -12.74 6.50 -3.42
C THR A 121 -12.93 7.92 -2.87
N LEU A 122 -12.02 8.38 -2.00
CA LEU A 122 -12.06 9.75 -1.47
C LEU A 122 -11.94 10.82 -2.58
N VAL A 123 -11.02 10.62 -3.52
CA VAL A 123 -10.79 11.58 -4.62
C VAL A 123 -11.98 11.60 -5.57
N PHE A 124 -12.55 10.47 -5.95
CA PHE A 124 -13.68 10.44 -6.89
C PHE A 124 -14.99 10.94 -6.28
N ASP A 125 -15.25 10.70 -4.99
CA ASP A 125 -16.39 11.31 -4.28
C ASP A 125 -16.26 12.85 -4.28
N THR A 126 -15.04 13.34 -4.10
CA THR A 126 -14.74 14.77 -4.10
C THR A 126 -14.89 15.35 -5.52
N VAL A 127 -14.32 14.72 -6.55
CA VAL A 127 -14.35 15.23 -7.94
C VAL A 127 -15.76 15.21 -8.55
N ALA A 128 -16.61 14.21 -8.22
CA ALA A 128 -18.02 14.21 -8.63
C ALA A 128 -18.80 15.41 -8.09
N SER A 129 -18.43 15.86 -6.87
CA SER A 129 -18.98 17.06 -6.23
C SER A 129 -18.49 18.37 -6.87
N PHE A 130 -17.29 18.37 -7.49
CA PHE A 130 -16.71 19.51 -8.21
C PHE A 130 -17.04 19.55 -9.71
N ALA A 131 -17.61 18.48 -10.28
CA ALA A 131 -18.02 18.41 -11.69
C ALA A 131 -18.99 19.52 -12.16
N PRO A 132 -19.96 20.01 -11.36
CA PRO A 132 -20.79 21.15 -11.78
C PRO A 132 -20.04 22.49 -11.82
N TYR A 133 -18.88 22.61 -11.15
CA TYR A 133 -18.10 23.85 -11.12
C TYR A 133 -17.02 23.92 -12.21
N VAL A 134 -16.47 22.78 -12.64
CA VAL A 134 -15.44 22.73 -13.70
C VAL A 134 -16.04 22.87 -15.10
N ARG A 135 -17.34 22.58 -15.29
CA ARG A 135 -18.05 22.77 -16.57
C ARG A 135 -18.56 24.21 -16.79
N ALA A 136 -18.39 25.10 -15.80
CA ALA A 136 -18.74 26.51 -15.92
C ALA A 136 -17.52 27.36 -16.33
N LYS A 137 -16.94 27.08 -17.51
CA LYS A 137 -16.21 28.06 -18.31
C LYS A 137 -16.02 27.58 -19.75
#